data_AF-A0A8H8DQ04-F1
#
_entry.id   AF-A0A8H8DQ04-F1
#
_cell.length_a   1.000
_cell.length_b   1.000
_cell.length_c   1.000
_cell.angle_alpha   90.00
_cell.angle_beta   90.00
_cell.angle_gamma   90.00
#
_symmetry.space_group_name_H-M   'P 1'
#
loop_
_entity.id
_entity.type
_entity.pdbx_description
1 polymer ?
#
loop_
_entity_poly.entity_id
_entity_poly.type
_entity_poly.pdbx_seq_one_letter_code
_entity_poly.pdbx_strand_id
1 'polypeptide(L)'
;MTMDSNTQMRHINRHLAELERDNYNDVKIELAKNEEFRSKKNNASVRRILLSRKTFAMHLDEAGTNTGYHLAAVGPSNKPPIRLCIICGYWGNYACNKCSERYCSKSCEVIHLETRCMKTYV
;
A
#
# COMPACT_ATOMS: atom_id res chain seq x y z
N MET A 1 -26.80 -1.17 3.45
CA MET A 1 -26.46 -2.33 4.32
C MET A 1 -24.94 -2.44 4.33
N THR A 2 -24.32 -2.16 5.46
CA THR A 2 -22.86 -2.10 5.66
C THR A 2 -22.30 -3.51 5.82
N MET A 3 -21.24 -3.84 5.07
CA MET A 3 -20.51 -5.11 5.18
C MET A 3 -19.98 -5.33 6.61
N ASP A 4 -19.93 -6.59 7.05
CA ASP A 4 -19.35 -6.97 8.35
C ASP A 4 -17.83 -6.70 8.35
N SER A 5 -17.36 -5.94 9.34
CA SER A 5 -15.96 -5.48 9.42
C SER A 5 -14.96 -6.63 9.48
N ASN A 6 -15.34 -7.79 10.02
CA ASN A 6 -14.44 -8.94 10.13
C ASN A 6 -14.18 -9.59 8.78
N THR A 7 -15.19 -9.64 7.92
CA THR A 7 -15.03 -10.16 6.55
C THR A 7 -14.11 -9.27 5.74
N GLN A 8 -14.26 -7.94 5.85
CA GLN A 8 -13.37 -6.99 5.21
C GLN A 8 -11.92 -7.16 5.67
N MET A 9 -11.69 -7.33 6.99
CA MET A 9 -10.35 -7.57 7.52
C MET A 9 -9.71 -8.85 6.99
N ARG A 10 -10.46 -9.95 6.88
CA ARG A 10 -9.94 -11.22 6.32
C ARG A 10 -9.53 -11.10 4.86
N HIS A 11 -10.27 -10.33 4.06
CA HIS A 11 -9.90 -10.05 2.67
C HIS A 11 -8.62 -9.22 2.58
N ILE A 12 -8.50 -8.17 3.40
CA ILE A 12 -7.29 -7.33 3.47
C ILE A 12 -6.07 -8.19 3.84
N ASN A 13 -6.18 -8.99 4.90
CA ASN A 13 -5.05 -9.82 5.36
C ASN A 13 -4.61 -10.84 4.31
N ARG A 14 -5.54 -11.43 3.56
CA ARG A 14 -5.21 -12.35 2.46
C ARG A 14 -4.44 -11.64 1.35
N HIS A 15 -4.88 -10.44 0.99
CA HIS A 15 -4.22 -9.65 -0.04
C HIS A 15 -2.84 -9.17 0.40
N LEU A 16 -2.67 -8.78 1.68
CA LEU A 16 -1.37 -8.47 2.25
C LEU A 16 -0.43 -9.69 2.20
N ALA A 17 -0.91 -10.88 2.54
CA ALA A 17 -0.12 -12.11 2.46
C ALA A 17 0.26 -12.49 1.02
N GLU A 18 -0.58 -12.17 0.02
CA GLU A 18 -0.21 -12.28 -1.40
C GLU A 18 0.93 -11.34 -1.76
N LEU A 19 0.85 -10.06 -1.38
CA LEU A 19 1.88 -9.06 -1.65
C LEU A 19 3.21 -9.36 -0.92
N GLU A 20 3.16 -9.92 0.28
CA GLU A 20 4.36 -10.34 1.03
C GLU A 20 5.08 -11.51 0.36
N ARG A 21 4.37 -12.42 -0.32
CA ARG A 21 5.00 -13.52 -1.07
C ARG A 21 5.81 -13.06 -2.27
N ASP A 22 5.39 -11.97 -2.91
CA ASP A 22 6.05 -11.42 -4.10
C ASP A 22 7.26 -10.53 -3.74
N ASN A 23 7.42 -10.13 -2.49
CA ASN A 23 8.57 -9.35 -2.01
C ASN A 23 9.75 -10.26 -1.61
N TYR A 24 10.19 -11.15 -2.51
CA TYR A 24 11.11 -12.26 -2.20
C TYR A 24 12.58 -11.86 -1.93
N ASN A 25 12.92 -10.58 -1.85
CA ASN A 25 14.24 -10.16 -1.37
C ASN A 25 14.18 -8.72 -0.86
N ASP A 26 14.69 -8.48 0.36
CA ASP A 26 15.08 -7.14 0.77
C ASP A 26 16.00 -6.52 -0.28
N VAL A 27 15.71 -5.28 -0.71
CA VAL A 27 16.55 -4.56 -1.67
C VAL A 27 17.95 -4.39 -1.08
N LYS A 28 18.88 -5.24 -1.48
CA LYS A 28 20.30 -5.12 -1.15
C LYS A 28 20.89 -4.02 -2.02
N ILE A 29 20.82 -2.77 -1.54
CA ILE A 29 21.52 -1.65 -2.18
C ILE A 29 23.01 -1.84 -1.92
N GLU A 30 23.71 -2.43 -2.88
CA GLU A 30 25.15 -2.52 -2.83
C GLU A 30 25.76 -1.12 -2.96
N LEU A 31 26.42 -0.66 -1.91
CA LEU A 31 27.21 0.56 -1.95
C LEU A 31 28.36 0.33 -2.93
N ALA A 32 28.34 1.04 -4.07
CA ALA A 32 29.43 1.02 -5.04
C ALA A 32 30.76 1.33 -4.32
N LYS A 33 31.71 0.38 -4.37
CA LYS A 33 33.11 0.64 -4.06
C LYS A 33 33.69 1.45 -5.21
N ASN A 34 33.37 2.74 -5.26
CA ASN A 34 34.03 3.65 -6.19
C ASN A 34 35.46 3.90 -5.69
N GLU A 35 36.42 3.16 -6.25
CA GLU A 35 37.86 3.30 -6.03
C GLU A 35 38.41 4.67 -6.51
N GLU A 36 37.64 5.48 -7.24
CA GLU A 36 38.16 6.67 -7.93
C GLU A 36 37.84 8.04 -7.30
N PHE A 37 37.08 8.13 -6.20
CA PHE A 37 36.79 9.42 -5.55
C PHE A 37 37.50 9.57 -4.20
N ARG A 38 38.82 9.72 -4.25
CA ARG A 38 39.61 10.20 -3.11
C ARG A 38 39.56 11.73 -3.07
N SER A 39 38.59 12.30 -2.34
CA SER A 39 38.76 13.47 -1.45
C SER A 39 37.42 14.18 -1.18
N LYS A 40 36.74 13.73 -0.14
CA LYS A 40 36.19 14.58 0.91
C LYS A 40 36.33 13.77 2.19
N LYS A 41 36.97 14.31 3.23
CA LYS A 41 37.05 13.65 4.54
C LYS A 41 35.61 13.44 5.03
N ASN A 42 35.07 12.24 4.79
CA ASN A 42 33.75 11.89 5.29
C ASN A 42 33.81 12.00 6.81
N ASN A 43 33.03 12.94 7.36
CA ASN A 43 32.92 13.13 8.80
C ASN A 43 32.59 11.77 9.46
N ALA A 44 33.10 11.52 10.66
CA ALA A 44 32.82 10.29 11.40
C ALA A 44 31.32 9.95 11.44
N SER A 45 30.46 10.96 11.48
CA SER A 45 29.00 10.82 11.38
C SER A 45 28.53 10.24 10.04
N VAL A 46 29.08 10.69 8.92
CA VAL A 46 28.74 10.17 7.57
C VAL A 46 29.19 8.71 7.42
N ARG A 47 30.40 8.39 7.90
CA ARG A 47 30.91 7.01 7.90
C ARG A 47 30.04 6.07 8.73
N ARG A 48 29.56 6.52 9.89
CA ARG A 48 28.67 5.75 10.75
C ARG A 48 27.34 5.43 10.06
N ILE A 49 26.76 6.38 9.34
CA ILE A 49 25.49 6.20 8.62
C ILE A 49 25.63 5.15 7.50
N LEU A 50 26.67 5.27 6.66
CA LEU A 50 26.88 4.37 5.53
C LEU A 50 27.23 2.93 5.96
N LEU A 51 27.90 2.75 7.10
CA LEU A 51 28.27 1.44 7.64
C LEU A 51 27.21 0.80 8.53
N SER A 52 26.27 1.61 9.05
CA SER A 52 25.29 1.21 10.05
C SER A 52 24.37 0.07 9.59
N ARG A 53 24.13 -0.06 8.26
CA ARG A 53 23.24 -1.07 7.65
C ARG A 53 21.88 -1.22 8.37
N LYS A 54 21.41 -0.16 9.05
CA LYS A 54 20.13 -0.14 9.74
C LYS A 54 19.00 -0.25 8.72
N THR A 55 18.04 -1.13 9.02
CA THR A 55 16.80 -1.22 8.26
C THR A 55 15.85 -0.11 8.70
N PHE A 56 14.79 0.13 7.91
CA PHE A 56 13.75 1.09 8.26
C PHE A 56 13.10 0.76 9.62
N ALA A 57 12.88 -0.53 9.93
CA ALA A 57 12.35 -0.97 11.21
C ALA A 57 13.22 -0.52 12.40
N MET A 58 14.55 -0.67 12.30
CA MET A 58 15.47 -0.20 13.35
C MET A 58 15.41 1.31 13.56
N HIS A 59 15.20 2.08 12.49
CA HIS A 59 15.02 3.53 12.59
C HIS A 59 13.68 3.92 13.24
N LEU A 60 12.62 3.15 13.02
CA LEU A 60 11.33 3.34 13.69
C LEU A 60 11.44 3.05 15.19
N ASP A 61 12.12 1.97 15.58
CA ASP A 61 12.35 1.62 16.98
C ASP A 61 13.14 2.71 17.73
N GLU A 62 14.13 3.33 17.07
CA GLU A 62 14.93 4.44 17.63
C GLU A 62 14.16 5.76 17.75
N ALA A 63 13.25 6.05 16.83
CA ALA A 63 12.43 7.27 16.83
C ALA A 63 11.38 7.27 17.97
N GLY A 64 11.01 6.09 18.47
CA GLY A 64 10.00 5.94 19.51
C GLY A 64 8.59 6.30 19.04
N THR A 65 7.60 6.05 19.90
CA THR A 65 6.17 6.14 19.55
C THR A 65 5.64 7.55 19.29
N ASN A 66 6.40 8.59 19.63
CA ASN A 66 5.94 9.99 19.56
C ASN A 66 6.50 10.77 18.36
N THR A 67 7.32 10.15 17.50
CA THR A 67 7.88 10.82 16.32
C THR A 67 7.77 9.95 15.06
N GLY A 68 6.59 9.38 14.81
CA GLY A 68 6.37 8.52 13.64
C GLY A 68 5.24 8.96 12.72
N TYR A 69 5.31 8.42 11.50
CA TYR A 69 4.37 8.64 10.40
C TYR A 69 2.91 8.35 10.78
N HIS A 70 2.68 7.54 11.82
CA HIS A 70 1.35 7.23 12.37
C HIS A 70 0.63 8.44 12.96
N LEU A 71 1.36 9.45 13.48
CA LEU A 71 0.76 10.70 13.95
C LEU A 71 0.37 11.64 12.79
N ALA A 72 0.91 11.42 11.59
CA ALA A 72 0.54 12.17 10.40
C ALA A 72 -0.77 11.66 9.76
N ALA A 73 -1.37 10.59 10.30
CA ALA A 73 -2.63 10.07 9.81
C ALA A 73 -3.76 11.10 9.99
N VAL A 74 -4.41 11.46 8.89
CA VAL A 74 -5.57 12.34 8.90
C VAL A 74 -6.83 11.55 9.27
N GLY A 75 -7.77 12.22 9.95
CA GLY A 75 -9.08 11.66 10.25
C GLY A 75 -9.92 11.35 9.00
N PRO A 76 -11.06 10.65 9.16
CA PRO A 76 -11.93 10.30 8.05
C PRO A 76 -12.50 11.53 7.33
N SER A 77 -12.82 11.36 6.05
CA SER A 77 -13.43 12.42 5.24
C SER A 77 -14.84 12.78 5.74
N ASN A 78 -15.10 14.09 5.90
CA ASN A 78 -16.45 14.61 6.14
C ASN A 78 -17.30 14.72 4.86
N LYS A 79 -16.70 14.50 3.67
CA LYS A 79 -17.41 14.54 2.39
C LYS A 79 -17.93 13.14 2.02
N PRO A 80 -19.13 13.03 1.43
CA PRO A 80 -19.65 11.75 0.98
C PRO A 80 -18.73 11.13 -0.08
N PRO A 81 -18.64 9.79 -0.13
CA PRO A 81 -17.82 9.10 -1.11
C PRO A 81 -18.37 9.31 -2.53
N ILE A 82 -17.48 9.58 -3.47
CA ILE A 82 -17.81 9.65 -4.89
C ILE A 82 -18.03 8.24 -5.44
N ARG A 83 -19.01 8.08 -6.34
CA ARG A 83 -19.36 6.79 -6.95
C ARG A 83 -18.87 6.73 -8.38
N LEU A 84 -17.64 6.29 -8.55
CA LEU A 84 -17.01 6.11 -9.85
C LEU A 84 -17.04 4.65 -10.29
N CYS A 85 -16.98 4.44 -11.59
CA CYS A 85 -16.81 3.15 -12.22
C CYS A 85 -15.38 2.64 -11.96
N ILE A 86 -15.24 1.45 -11.36
CA ILE A 86 -13.92 0.86 -11.07
C ILE A 86 -13.12 0.50 -12.34
N ILE A 87 -13.78 0.42 -13.50
CA ILE A 87 -13.14 0.01 -14.75
C ILE A 87 -12.56 1.20 -15.51
N CYS A 88 -13.29 2.32 -15.60
CA CYS A 88 -12.92 3.46 -16.45
C CYS A 88 -12.94 4.83 -15.76
N GLY A 89 -13.38 4.90 -14.50
CA GLY A 89 -13.44 6.16 -13.74
C GLY A 89 -14.62 7.09 -14.07
N TYR A 90 -15.53 6.73 -14.98
CA TYR A 90 -16.78 7.49 -15.23
C TYR A 90 -17.78 7.35 -14.07
N TRP A 91 -18.92 8.03 -14.10
CA TRP A 91 -19.97 7.92 -13.07
C TRP A 91 -20.53 6.48 -12.96
N GLY A 92 -20.40 5.88 -11.78
CA GLY A 92 -20.76 4.49 -11.48
C GLY A 92 -22.24 4.35 -11.12
N ASN A 93 -23.11 4.38 -12.14
CA ASN A 93 -24.56 4.35 -11.96
C ASN A 93 -25.09 2.99 -11.49
N TYR A 94 -24.41 1.90 -11.82
CA TYR A 94 -24.82 0.54 -11.47
C TYR A 94 -23.92 -0.03 -10.37
N ALA A 95 -24.45 -0.96 -9.58
CA ALA A 95 -23.73 -1.66 -8.53
C ALA A 95 -23.80 -3.17 -8.76
N CYS A 96 -22.66 -3.85 -8.66
CA CYS A 96 -22.62 -5.31 -8.75
C CYS A 96 -23.35 -5.94 -7.56
N ASN A 97 -24.23 -6.90 -7.81
CA ASN A 97 -24.94 -7.65 -6.76
C ASN A 97 -24.03 -8.57 -5.93
N LYS A 98 -22.87 -8.98 -6.44
CA LYS A 98 -21.93 -9.90 -5.76
C LYS A 98 -20.94 -9.21 -4.82
N CYS A 99 -20.51 -7.99 -5.16
CA CYS A 99 -19.43 -7.30 -4.45
C CYS A 99 -19.72 -5.82 -4.15
N SER A 100 -20.88 -5.30 -4.58
CA SER A 100 -21.32 -3.90 -4.43
C SER A 100 -20.47 -2.83 -5.11
N GLU A 101 -19.42 -3.21 -5.85
CA GLU A 101 -18.57 -2.32 -6.62
C GLU A 101 -19.34 -1.68 -7.79
N ARG A 102 -18.97 -0.44 -8.15
CA ARG A 102 -19.73 0.36 -9.11
C ARG A 102 -19.18 0.31 -10.52
N TYR A 103 -20.08 0.34 -11.51
CA TYR A 103 -19.73 0.41 -12.94
C TYR A 103 -20.70 1.29 -13.73
N CYS A 104 -20.28 1.77 -14.91
CA CYS A 104 -21.07 2.71 -15.71
C CYS A 104 -21.93 2.06 -16.80
N SER A 105 -21.55 0.89 -17.32
CA SER A 105 -22.19 0.24 -18.48
C SER A 105 -22.03 -1.28 -18.46
N LYS A 106 -22.78 -1.98 -19.33
CA LYS A 106 -22.68 -3.44 -19.49
C LYS A 106 -21.27 -3.90 -19.90
N SER A 107 -20.57 -3.13 -20.73
CA SER A 107 -19.18 -3.45 -21.11
C SER A 107 -18.26 -3.43 -19.90
N CYS A 108 -18.40 -2.43 -19.03
CA CYS A 108 -17.65 -2.39 -17.76
C CYS A 108 -18.10 -3.50 -16.80
N GLU A 109 -19.36 -3.91 -16.82
CA GLU A 109 -19.83 -5.05 -16.03
C GLU A 109 -19.11 -6.35 -16.41
N VAL A 110 -18.99 -6.63 -17.71
CA VAL A 110 -18.30 -7.84 -18.20
C VAL A 110 -16.84 -7.85 -17.74
N ILE A 111 -16.11 -6.76 -17.99
CA ILE A 111 -14.71 -6.63 -17.56
C ILE A 111 -14.59 -6.74 -16.03
N HIS A 112 -15.51 -6.13 -15.30
CA HIS A 112 -15.58 -6.25 -13.84
C HIS A 112 -15.74 -7.72 -13.41
N LEU A 113 -16.69 -8.45 -13.99
CA LEU A 113 -16.97 -9.84 -13.66
C LEU A 113 -15.79 -10.77 -13.95
N GLU A 114 -15.02 -10.49 -15.00
CA GLU A 114 -13.87 -11.32 -15.40
C GLU A 114 -12.61 -11.06 -14.55
N THR A 115 -12.32 -9.79 -14.25
CA THR A 115 -10.98 -9.40 -13.73
C THR A 115 -10.99 -8.88 -12.30
N ARG A 116 -12.14 -8.43 -11.78
CA ARG A 116 -12.19 -7.68 -10.50
C ARG A 116 -13.30 -8.10 -9.54
N CYS A 117 -14.26 -8.92 -9.96
CA CYS A 117 -15.40 -9.28 -9.13
C CYS A 117 -15.01 -10.30 -8.06
N MET A 118 -14.59 -9.79 -6.90
CA MET A 118 -14.42 -10.60 -5.70
C MET A 118 -15.78 -10.81 -5.06
N LYS A 119 -16.37 -12.00 -5.27
CA LYS A 119 -17.63 -12.41 -4.64
C LYS A 119 -17.43 -12.42 -3.12
N THR A 120 -17.95 -11.41 -2.43
CA THR A 120 -18.07 -11.45 -0.98
C THR A 120 -19.24 -12.38 -0.68
N TYR A 121 -18.92 -13.61 -0.28
CA TYR A 121 -19.94 -14.47 0.32
C TYR A 121 -20.37 -13.78 1.63
N VAL A 122 -21.65 -13.46 1.72
CA VAL A 122 -22.34 -13.22 2.99
C VAL A 122 -22.46 -14.56 3.70
#